data_AF-A0A5C7UW22-F1
#
_entry.id   AF-A0A5C7UW22-F1
#
_cell.length_a   1.000
_cell.length_b   1.000
_cell.length_c   1.000
_cell.angle_alpha   90.00
_cell.angle_beta   90.00
_cell.angle_gamma   90.00
#
_symmetry.space_group_name_H-M   'P 1'
#
loop_
_entity.id
_entity.type
_entity.pdbx_description
1 polymer ?
#
loop_
_entity_poly.entity_id
_entity_poly.type
_entity_poly.pdbx_seq_one_letter_code
_entity_poly.pdbx_strand_id
1 'polypeptide(L)'
;MIVLDDTVTLVDMESKQAILKATMKDKAQNVLTELGQNALSSGYWNNGLGQMGIYVNEAGLHALAGSKNALAFTRDVTHAYRIKAADADGSLEAIGSAFLANESIDVEVYLNISEVEYDIDNTLYKPSPGMSAQAQTILDDIAKQNFAKGIKNLENGFSSKPAIRANIDRLAFYALIERDDIRAIRLTNYQDSRPLQKASAFGSDILAALTAVNNNTVVGVNNPFIVNMSLGGGLYSSQSSCLSITSINNTVTNLISRGVPVIAATGNDFNKSNIAWPACIPGIIKVSAVKNDSTGTTLSSFANIASQPLFPQGPFLLAPGGGDGTNVRSA
;
A
#
# COMPACT_ATOMS: atom_id res chain seq x y z
N MET A 1 -28.64 -4.65 -2.40
CA MET A 1 -29.02 -5.32 -1.16
C MET A 1 -30.48 -5.69 -1.24
N ILE A 2 -30.81 -6.92 -0.89
CA ILE A 2 -32.14 -7.53 -0.94
C ILE A 2 -32.50 -7.98 0.47
N VAL A 3 -33.71 -7.66 0.91
CA VAL A 3 -34.30 -8.15 2.15
C VAL A 3 -35.10 -9.42 1.83
N LEU A 4 -34.71 -10.52 2.47
CA LEU A 4 -35.33 -11.85 2.35
C LEU A 4 -36.36 -12.12 3.45
N ASP A 5 -36.13 -11.50 4.61
CA ASP A 5 -36.97 -11.64 5.80
C ASP A 5 -36.74 -10.46 6.73
N ASP A 6 -37.82 -9.79 7.13
CA ASP A 6 -37.83 -8.69 8.10
C ASP A 6 -38.47 -9.08 9.44
N THR A 7 -38.84 -10.36 9.61
CA THR A 7 -39.51 -10.90 10.80
C THR A 7 -38.55 -11.52 11.82
N VAL A 8 -37.27 -11.63 11.47
CA VAL A 8 -36.22 -12.24 12.30
C VAL A 8 -35.99 -11.41 13.57
N THR A 9 -36.25 -11.99 14.74
CA THR A 9 -36.04 -11.31 16.03
C THR A 9 -34.66 -11.63 16.63
N LEU A 10 -34.21 -10.79 17.58
CA LEU A 10 -32.99 -11.07 18.35
C LEU A 10 -33.07 -12.41 19.11
N VAL A 11 -34.26 -12.78 19.58
CA VAL A 11 -34.50 -14.06 20.26
C VAL A 11 -34.31 -15.23 19.30
N ASP A 12 -34.76 -15.11 18.05
CA ASP A 12 -34.52 -16.14 17.03
C ASP A 12 -33.04 -16.25 16.66
N MET A 13 -32.33 -15.11 16.61
CA MET A 13 -30.89 -15.11 16.35
C MET A 13 -30.10 -15.86 17.41
N GLU A 14 -30.47 -15.71 18.68
CA GLU A 14 -29.83 -16.37 19.81
C GLU A 14 -30.21 -17.86 19.90
N SER A 15 -31.50 -18.18 19.77
CA SER A 15 -32.02 -19.52 20.06
C SER A 15 -32.13 -20.45 18.85
N LYS A 16 -32.11 -19.93 17.61
CA LYS A 16 -32.38 -20.71 16.38
C LYS A 16 -31.36 -20.46 15.26
N GLN A 17 -30.15 -20.02 15.60
CA GLN A 17 -29.15 -19.56 14.64
C GLN A 17 -28.93 -20.51 13.45
N ALA A 18 -28.78 -21.81 13.70
CA ALA A 18 -28.52 -22.80 12.64
C ALA A 18 -29.72 -22.96 11.69
N ILE A 19 -30.93 -23.02 12.24
CA ILE A 19 -32.17 -23.14 11.47
C ILE A 19 -32.38 -21.87 10.65
N LEU A 20 -32.22 -20.71 11.28
CA LEU A 20 -32.36 -19.41 10.62
C LEU A 20 -31.40 -19.27 9.43
N LYS A 21 -30.12 -19.62 9.61
CA LYS A 21 -29.13 -19.62 8.51
C LYS A 21 -29.54 -20.53 7.36
N ALA A 22 -30.06 -21.72 7.64
CA ALA A 22 -30.54 -22.64 6.62
C ALA A 22 -31.74 -22.05 5.86
N THR A 23 -32.76 -21.55 6.57
CA THR A 23 -33.93 -20.91 5.96
C THR A 23 -33.54 -19.69 5.10
N MET A 24 -32.63 -18.84 5.59
CA MET A 24 -32.17 -17.68 4.84
C MET A 24 -31.33 -18.07 3.62
N LYS A 25 -30.60 -19.18 3.68
CA LYS A 25 -29.90 -19.74 2.53
C LYS A 25 -30.88 -20.22 1.45
N ASP A 26 -31.95 -20.90 1.84
CA ASP A 26 -32.98 -21.36 0.90
C ASP A 26 -33.72 -20.19 0.25
N LYS A 27 -34.08 -19.15 1.03
CA LYS A 27 -34.68 -17.93 0.48
C LYS A 27 -33.77 -17.22 -0.51
N ALA A 28 -32.47 -17.09 -0.17
CA ALA A 28 -31.50 -16.50 -1.10
C ALA A 28 -31.38 -17.33 -2.39
N GLN A 29 -31.42 -18.65 -2.29
CA GLN A 29 -31.38 -19.53 -3.45
C GLN A 29 -32.60 -19.33 -4.36
N ASN A 30 -33.80 -19.14 -3.79
CA ASN A 30 -35.00 -18.84 -4.58
C ASN A 30 -34.86 -17.52 -5.35
N VAL A 31 -34.34 -16.47 -4.71
CA VAL A 31 -34.05 -15.19 -5.39
C VAL A 31 -33.01 -15.38 -6.50
N LEU A 32 -31.92 -16.12 -6.24
CA LEU A 32 -30.90 -16.41 -7.25
C LEU A 32 -31.48 -17.15 -8.47
N THR A 33 -32.31 -18.17 -8.23
CA THR A 33 -32.98 -18.94 -9.28
C THR A 33 -33.95 -18.07 -10.08
N GLU A 34 -34.69 -17.18 -9.41
CA GLU A 34 -35.60 -16.23 -10.06
C GLU A 34 -34.84 -15.24 -10.97
N LEU A 35 -33.69 -14.73 -10.52
CA LEU A 35 -32.89 -13.79 -11.29
C LEU A 35 -32.20 -14.48 -12.48
N GLY A 36 -31.80 -15.73 -12.32
CA GLY A 36 -31.16 -16.53 -13.37
C GLY A 36 -29.98 -15.80 -14.01
N GLN A 37 -29.99 -15.67 -15.33
CA GLN A 37 -28.94 -14.99 -16.11
C GLN A 37 -28.86 -13.47 -15.89
N ASN A 38 -29.83 -12.87 -15.21
CA ASN A 38 -29.84 -11.44 -14.90
C ASN A 38 -29.05 -11.09 -13.63
N ALA A 39 -28.55 -12.10 -12.93
CA ALA A 39 -27.64 -11.96 -11.81
C ALA A 39 -26.26 -12.54 -12.16
N LEU A 40 -25.21 -11.97 -11.57
CA LEU A 40 -23.91 -12.62 -11.55
C LEU A 40 -23.98 -13.89 -10.71
N SER A 41 -23.37 -14.97 -11.21
CA SER A 41 -23.32 -16.26 -10.54
C SER A 41 -22.32 -16.32 -9.38
N SER A 42 -21.54 -15.26 -9.18
CA SER A 42 -20.61 -15.05 -8.06
C SER A 42 -20.60 -13.59 -7.61
N GLY A 43 -19.94 -13.30 -6.48
CA GLY A 43 -19.94 -11.96 -5.90
C GLY A 43 -21.25 -11.63 -5.19
N TYR A 44 -21.91 -12.64 -4.60
CA TYR A 44 -23.10 -12.43 -3.78
C TYR A 44 -22.81 -12.87 -2.35
N TRP A 45 -23.43 -12.20 -1.40
CA TRP A 45 -23.30 -12.50 0.02
C TRP A 45 -24.68 -12.67 0.64
N ASN A 46 -24.76 -13.46 1.70
CA ASN A 46 -25.95 -13.63 2.54
C ASN A 46 -25.50 -13.65 4.00
N ASN A 47 -26.04 -12.76 4.83
CA ASN A 47 -25.66 -12.68 6.24
C ASN A 47 -26.30 -13.79 7.10
N GLY A 48 -27.23 -14.57 6.53
CA GLY A 48 -27.98 -15.60 7.24
C GLY A 48 -29.03 -15.04 8.19
N LEU A 49 -29.32 -13.74 8.11
CA LEU A 49 -30.20 -12.97 9.00
C LEU A 49 -31.24 -12.15 8.21
N GLY A 50 -31.54 -12.56 6.98
CA GLY A 50 -32.58 -11.91 6.17
C GLY A 50 -32.07 -10.87 5.18
N GLN A 51 -30.75 -10.71 5.00
CA GLN A 51 -30.21 -9.83 3.96
C GLN A 51 -29.21 -10.55 3.08
N MET A 52 -29.29 -10.24 1.78
CA MET A 52 -28.28 -10.62 0.81
C MET A 52 -27.90 -9.44 -0.09
N GLY A 53 -26.76 -9.53 -0.75
CA GLY A 53 -26.42 -8.63 -1.84
C GLY A 53 -25.98 -9.43 -3.05
N ILE A 54 -26.28 -8.89 -4.21
CA ILE A 54 -26.04 -9.53 -5.50
C ILE A 54 -25.89 -8.45 -6.57
N TYR A 55 -25.06 -8.73 -7.57
CA TYR A 55 -24.96 -7.91 -8.76
C TYR A 55 -25.98 -8.35 -9.79
N VAL A 56 -26.80 -7.41 -10.24
CA VAL A 56 -27.81 -7.63 -11.28
C VAL A 56 -27.65 -6.60 -12.40
N ASN A 57 -28.06 -6.98 -13.60
CA ASN A 57 -28.23 -6.04 -14.70
C ASN A 57 -29.60 -5.32 -14.58
N GLU A 58 -29.92 -4.47 -15.55
CA GLU A 58 -31.20 -3.74 -15.59
C GLU A 58 -32.42 -4.68 -15.60
N ALA A 59 -32.38 -5.76 -16.39
CA ALA A 59 -33.44 -6.76 -16.41
C ALA A 59 -33.62 -7.45 -15.05
N GLY A 60 -32.54 -7.65 -14.30
CA GLY A 60 -32.57 -8.20 -12.95
C GLY A 60 -33.19 -7.24 -11.94
N LEU A 61 -33.00 -5.92 -12.10
CA LEU A 61 -33.71 -4.92 -11.28
C LEU A 61 -35.22 -4.97 -11.55
N HIS A 62 -35.64 -5.13 -12.80
CA HIS A 62 -37.05 -5.32 -13.13
C HIS A 62 -37.62 -6.62 -12.56
N ALA A 63 -36.85 -7.72 -12.59
CA ALA A 63 -37.23 -8.97 -11.96
C ALA A 63 -37.42 -8.81 -10.44
N LEU A 64 -36.49 -8.12 -9.77
CA LEU A 64 -36.61 -7.83 -8.33
C LEU A 64 -37.85 -6.99 -7.99
N ALA A 65 -38.21 -6.02 -8.84
CA ALA A 65 -39.41 -5.20 -8.64
C ALA A 65 -40.72 -6.00 -8.66
N GLY A 66 -40.75 -7.11 -9.39
CA GLY A 66 -41.89 -8.04 -9.44
C GLY A 66 -41.73 -9.28 -8.56
N SER A 67 -40.64 -9.38 -7.79
CA SER A 67 -40.28 -10.61 -7.10
C SER A 67 -41.21 -10.91 -5.93
N LYS A 68 -41.53 -12.20 -5.76
CA LYS A 68 -42.22 -12.72 -4.57
C LYS A 68 -41.24 -13.27 -3.52
N ASN A 69 -39.97 -13.43 -3.88
CA ASN A 69 -38.93 -13.97 -3.01
C ASN A 69 -38.09 -12.87 -2.35
N ALA A 70 -38.05 -11.67 -2.93
CA ALA A 70 -37.46 -10.47 -2.35
C ALA A 70 -38.55 -9.59 -1.73
N LEU A 71 -38.46 -9.29 -0.43
CA LEU A 71 -39.41 -8.39 0.25
C LEU A 71 -39.18 -6.93 -0.14
N ALA A 72 -37.90 -6.54 -0.25
CA ALA A 72 -37.48 -5.21 -0.67
C ALA A 72 -36.06 -5.28 -1.23
N PHE A 73 -35.66 -4.29 -2.03
CA PHE A 73 -34.28 -4.15 -2.48
C PHE A 73 -33.89 -2.67 -2.60
N THR A 74 -32.60 -2.41 -2.46
CA THR A 74 -32.00 -1.08 -2.61
C THR A 74 -30.55 -1.21 -3.08
N ARG A 75 -29.94 -0.09 -3.48
CA ARG A 75 -28.51 -0.04 -3.74
C ARG A 75 -27.75 -0.44 -2.48
N ASP A 76 -26.76 -1.31 -2.64
CA ASP A 76 -25.95 -1.77 -1.52
C ASP A 76 -24.88 -0.74 -1.14
N VAL A 77 -25.13 0.05 -0.10
CA VAL A 77 -24.18 1.04 0.43
C VAL A 77 -23.11 0.41 1.33
N THR A 78 -23.29 -0.86 1.70
CA THR A 78 -22.39 -1.57 2.62
C THR A 78 -21.31 -2.39 1.90
N HIS A 79 -21.32 -2.35 0.55
CA HIS A 79 -20.39 -3.12 -0.28
C HIS A 79 -18.91 -2.86 0.05
N ALA A 80 -18.55 -1.59 0.30
CA ALA A 80 -17.18 -1.21 0.65
C ALA A 80 -16.66 -1.85 1.95
N TYR A 81 -17.55 -2.30 2.85
CA TYR A 81 -17.15 -2.99 4.09
C TYR A 81 -16.97 -4.50 3.92
N ARG A 82 -17.31 -5.06 2.76
CA ARG A 82 -17.25 -6.50 2.49
C ARG A 82 -16.18 -6.90 1.49
N ILE A 83 -15.72 -5.96 0.66
CA ILE A 83 -14.54 -6.19 -0.16
C ILE A 83 -13.32 -6.50 0.72
N LYS A 84 -12.52 -7.46 0.30
CA LYS A 84 -11.28 -7.89 0.96
C LYS A 84 -10.06 -7.28 0.29
N ALA A 85 -10.15 -7.04 -1.01
CA ALA A 85 -9.14 -6.33 -1.77
C ALA A 85 -9.03 -4.87 -1.28
N ALA A 86 -7.80 -4.39 -1.12
CA ALA A 86 -7.51 -3.01 -0.77
C ALA A 86 -7.90 -2.07 -1.93
N ASP A 87 -8.55 -0.96 -1.58
CA ASP A 87 -9.03 0.07 -2.53
C ASP A 87 -8.73 1.50 -2.04
N ALA A 88 -7.78 1.65 -1.10
CA ALA A 88 -7.47 2.96 -0.55
C ALA A 88 -6.89 3.93 -1.60
N ASP A 89 -6.46 3.43 -2.76
CA ASP A 89 -6.00 4.19 -3.92
C ASP A 89 -7.13 4.54 -4.90
N GLY A 90 -8.28 3.86 -4.84
CA GLY A 90 -9.38 4.00 -5.81
C GLY A 90 -9.21 3.13 -7.05
N SER A 91 -8.40 2.06 -6.97
CA SER A 91 -8.18 1.16 -8.10
C SER A 91 -9.42 0.37 -8.50
N LEU A 92 -10.29 0.01 -7.55
CA LEU A 92 -11.52 -0.72 -7.83
C LEU A 92 -12.57 0.19 -8.50
N GLU A 93 -12.62 1.48 -8.14
CA GLU A 93 -13.47 2.46 -8.84
C GLU A 93 -13.02 2.64 -10.30
N ALA A 94 -11.71 2.71 -10.54
CA ALA A 94 -11.15 2.78 -11.89
C ALA A 94 -11.48 1.52 -12.72
N ILE A 95 -11.41 0.34 -12.10
CA ILE A 95 -11.83 -0.92 -12.73
C ILE A 95 -13.33 -0.90 -13.05
N GLY A 96 -14.18 -0.49 -12.10
CA GLY A 96 -15.62 -0.38 -12.31
C GLY A 96 -15.96 0.54 -13.48
N SER A 97 -15.26 1.66 -13.59
CA SER A 97 -15.39 2.60 -14.71
C SER A 97 -14.93 1.99 -16.03
N ALA A 98 -13.82 1.25 -16.04
CA ALA A 98 -13.31 0.57 -17.24
C ALA A 98 -14.29 -0.48 -17.78
N PHE A 99 -15.03 -1.16 -16.91
CA PHE A 99 -16.08 -2.10 -17.29
C PHE A 99 -17.29 -1.43 -17.93
N LEU A 100 -17.49 -0.10 -17.80
CA LEU A 100 -18.58 0.59 -18.52
C LEU A 100 -18.35 0.62 -20.03
N ALA A 101 -17.08 0.59 -20.46
CA ALA A 101 -16.70 0.64 -21.86
C ALA A 101 -16.25 -0.72 -22.42
N ASN A 102 -15.94 -1.70 -21.56
CA ASN A 102 -15.34 -2.97 -21.97
C ASN A 102 -16.00 -4.16 -21.26
N GLU A 103 -16.15 -5.29 -21.97
CA GLU A 103 -16.65 -6.54 -21.40
C GLU A 103 -15.60 -7.22 -20.51
N SER A 104 -14.32 -7.04 -20.83
CA SER A 104 -13.18 -7.50 -20.05
C SER A 104 -12.04 -6.47 -20.05
N ILE A 105 -11.17 -6.56 -19.06
CA ILE A 105 -10.11 -5.58 -18.80
C ILE A 105 -8.82 -6.26 -18.36
N ASP A 106 -7.67 -5.65 -18.68
CA ASP A 106 -6.38 -6.14 -18.22
C ASP A 106 -6.06 -5.60 -16.82
N VAL A 107 -5.80 -6.53 -15.91
CA VAL A 107 -5.51 -6.24 -14.51
C VAL A 107 -4.25 -6.94 -14.03
N GLU A 108 -3.70 -6.40 -12.96
CA GLU A 108 -2.74 -7.05 -12.09
C GLU A 108 -3.43 -7.35 -10.75
N VAL A 109 -3.46 -8.62 -10.38
CA VAL A 109 -4.04 -9.13 -9.14
C VAL A 109 -2.91 -9.47 -8.18
N TYR A 110 -2.88 -8.82 -7.03
CA TYR A 110 -1.90 -9.03 -5.97
C TYR A 110 -2.44 -10.03 -4.96
N LEU A 111 -1.68 -11.08 -4.70
CA LEU A 111 -2.09 -12.15 -3.79
C LEU A 111 -1.72 -11.80 -2.35
N ASN A 112 -2.55 -12.23 -1.41
CA ASN A 112 -2.30 -12.11 0.02
C ASN A 112 -1.51 -13.33 0.50
N ILE A 113 -0.20 -13.16 0.66
CA ILE A 113 0.74 -14.20 1.06
C ILE A 113 1.12 -13.98 2.54
N SER A 114 1.06 -15.04 3.33
CA SER A 114 1.45 -15.00 4.76
C SER A 114 2.96 -15.10 4.95
N GLU A 115 3.66 -15.76 4.04
CA GLU A 115 5.13 -15.81 4.04
C GLU A 115 5.70 -14.53 3.43
N VAL A 116 6.41 -13.74 4.24
CA VAL A 116 6.95 -12.42 3.83
C VAL A 116 8.48 -12.44 3.71
N GLU A 117 9.04 -13.58 3.31
CA GLU A 117 10.48 -13.72 3.17
C GLU A 117 10.90 -13.49 1.72
N TYR A 118 11.75 -12.48 1.54
CA TYR A 118 12.51 -12.27 0.31
C TYR A 118 13.93 -12.77 0.54
N ASP A 119 14.45 -13.54 -0.40
CA ASP A 119 15.85 -13.97 -0.38
C ASP A 119 16.71 -12.96 -1.16
N ILE A 120 17.97 -12.82 -0.74
CA ILE A 120 18.96 -11.99 -1.40
C ILE A 120 19.93 -12.92 -2.13
N ASP A 121 19.72 -13.09 -3.42
CA ASP A 121 20.65 -13.78 -4.31
C ASP A 121 21.44 -12.73 -5.11
N ASN A 122 22.74 -12.61 -4.82
CA ASN A 122 23.66 -11.74 -5.57
C ASN A 122 23.13 -10.31 -5.78
N THR A 123 22.60 -9.69 -4.72
CA THR A 123 22.02 -8.32 -4.69
C THR A 123 20.61 -8.16 -5.28
N LEU A 124 19.99 -9.21 -5.81
CA LEU A 124 18.61 -9.17 -6.28
C LEU A 124 17.64 -9.72 -5.22
N TYR A 125 16.67 -8.91 -4.81
CA TYR A 125 15.55 -9.37 -3.99
C TYR A 125 14.67 -10.30 -4.83
N LYS A 126 14.54 -11.55 -4.40
CA LYS A 126 13.65 -12.54 -5.02
C LYS A 126 12.64 -13.05 -3.99
N PRO A 127 11.39 -13.31 -4.38
CA PRO A 127 10.47 -14.09 -3.57
C PRO A 127 11.14 -15.39 -3.08
N SER A 128 10.98 -15.74 -1.80
CA SER A 128 11.41 -17.05 -1.31
C SER A 128 10.65 -18.18 -2.03
N PRO A 129 11.23 -19.40 -2.10
CA PRO A 129 10.53 -20.55 -2.68
C PRO A 129 9.17 -20.84 -2.04
N GLY A 130 9.04 -20.60 -0.72
CA GLY A 130 7.79 -20.76 0.01
C GLY A 130 6.72 -19.72 -0.41
N MET A 131 7.11 -18.45 -0.54
CA MET A 131 6.24 -17.40 -1.09
C MET A 131 5.72 -17.77 -2.50
N SER A 132 6.60 -18.22 -3.39
CA SER A 132 6.20 -18.63 -4.75
C SER A 132 5.29 -19.86 -4.75
N ALA A 133 5.52 -20.82 -3.85
CA ALA A 133 4.68 -22.01 -3.72
C ALA A 133 3.28 -21.67 -3.16
N GLN A 134 3.19 -20.77 -2.18
CA GLN A 134 1.91 -20.28 -1.67
C GLN A 134 1.14 -19.52 -2.75
N ALA A 135 1.82 -18.65 -3.50
CA ALA A 135 1.23 -17.94 -4.63
C ALA A 135 0.67 -18.89 -5.70
N GLN A 136 1.41 -19.96 -6.01
CA GLN A 136 0.94 -21.00 -6.94
C GLN A 136 -0.27 -21.74 -6.40
N THR A 137 -0.30 -22.06 -5.10
CA THR A 137 -1.44 -22.72 -4.45
C THR A 137 -2.71 -21.89 -4.56
N ILE A 138 -2.62 -20.57 -4.34
CA ILE A 138 -3.75 -19.64 -4.50
C ILE A 138 -4.21 -19.60 -5.95
N LEU A 139 -3.28 -19.54 -6.91
CA LEU A 139 -3.61 -19.55 -8.34
C LEU A 139 -4.32 -20.86 -8.75
N ASP A 140 -3.86 -21.99 -8.25
CA ASP A 140 -4.48 -23.30 -8.50
C ASP A 140 -5.87 -23.40 -7.88
N ASP A 141 -6.11 -22.76 -6.73
CA ASP A 141 -7.45 -22.67 -6.15
C ASP A 141 -8.38 -21.79 -7.00
N ILE A 142 -7.90 -20.62 -7.43
CA ILE A 142 -8.64 -19.72 -8.34
C ILE A 142 -9.07 -20.47 -9.60
N ALA A 143 -8.16 -21.23 -10.21
CA ALA A 143 -8.43 -21.96 -11.46
C ALA A 143 -9.53 -23.03 -11.33
N LYS A 144 -9.83 -23.51 -10.12
CA LYS A 144 -10.92 -24.48 -9.86
C LYS A 144 -12.29 -23.83 -9.72
N GLN A 145 -12.35 -22.50 -9.58
CA GLN A 145 -13.59 -21.79 -9.34
C GLN A 145 -14.38 -21.54 -10.64
N ASN A 146 -15.70 -21.47 -10.53
CA ASN A 146 -16.56 -21.22 -11.70
C ASN A 146 -16.27 -19.89 -12.40
N PHE A 147 -15.89 -18.86 -11.64
CA PHE A 147 -15.55 -17.55 -12.18
C PHE A 147 -14.22 -17.54 -12.95
N ALA A 148 -13.38 -18.59 -12.83
CA ALA A 148 -12.10 -18.69 -13.54
C ALA A 148 -12.25 -18.67 -15.07
N LYS A 149 -13.43 -19.04 -15.59
CA LYS A 149 -13.76 -18.94 -17.02
C LYS A 149 -13.71 -17.49 -17.54
N GLY A 150 -13.91 -16.53 -16.65
CA GLY A 150 -13.81 -15.10 -16.92
C GLY A 150 -12.38 -14.57 -16.88
N ILE A 151 -11.38 -15.41 -16.60
CA ILE A 151 -9.96 -15.04 -16.52
C ILE A 151 -9.24 -15.59 -17.75
N LYS A 152 -8.64 -14.70 -18.54
CA LYS A 152 -7.94 -14.99 -19.80
C LYS A 152 -6.53 -14.40 -19.77
N ASN A 153 -5.66 -14.88 -20.65
CA ASN A 153 -4.28 -14.39 -20.80
C ASN A 153 -3.52 -14.34 -19.46
N LEU A 154 -3.63 -15.41 -18.67
CA LEU A 154 -3.05 -15.44 -17.34
C LEU A 154 -1.53 -15.61 -17.41
N GLU A 155 -0.84 -14.65 -16.82
CA GLU A 155 0.61 -14.66 -16.63
C GLU A 155 0.92 -14.58 -15.14
N ASN A 156 1.76 -15.49 -14.62
CA ASN A 156 2.22 -15.40 -13.24
C ASN A 156 3.53 -14.62 -13.14
N GLY A 157 3.62 -13.73 -12.15
CA GLY A 157 4.80 -12.91 -11.86
C GLY A 157 5.65 -13.44 -10.71
N PHE A 158 5.43 -14.68 -10.27
CA PHE A 158 5.89 -15.23 -8.98
C PHE A 158 7.42 -15.32 -8.82
N SER A 159 8.18 -15.15 -9.90
CA SER A 159 9.64 -15.00 -9.88
C SER A 159 10.10 -13.63 -9.37
N SER A 160 9.22 -12.63 -9.34
CA SER A 160 9.53 -11.25 -8.95
C SER A 160 8.60 -10.71 -7.86
N LYS A 161 7.31 -11.07 -7.90
CA LYS A 161 6.30 -10.64 -6.93
C LYS A 161 5.12 -11.62 -6.87
N PRO A 162 4.40 -11.71 -5.75
CA PRO A 162 3.20 -12.54 -5.64
C PRO A 162 1.99 -11.86 -6.32
N ALA A 163 2.06 -11.74 -7.65
CA ALA A 163 1.00 -11.17 -8.47
C ALA A 163 0.81 -11.95 -9.76
N ILE A 164 -0.40 -11.89 -10.31
CA ILE A 164 -0.75 -12.40 -11.62
C ILE A 164 -1.23 -11.25 -12.50
N ARG A 165 -0.98 -11.33 -13.80
CA ARG A 165 -1.59 -10.48 -14.82
C ARG A 165 -2.61 -11.29 -15.59
N ALA A 166 -3.77 -10.71 -15.85
CA ALA A 166 -4.81 -11.37 -16.59
C ALA A 166 -5.78 -10.37 -17.21
N ASN A 167 -6.45 -10.79 -18.27
CA ASN A 167 -7.65 -10.15 -18.76
C ASN A 167 -8.85 -10.77 -18.03
N ILE A 168 -9.62 -9.97 -17.29
CA ILE A 168 -10.75 -10.45 -16.49
C ILE A 168 -12.07 -9.82 -16.93
N ASP A 169 -13.15 -10.60 -16.90
CA ASP A 169 -14.52 -10.09 -17.04
C ASP A 169 -15.11 -9.63 -15.70
N ARG A 170 -16.33 -9.08 -15.75
CA ARG A 170 -17.04 -8.60 -14.54
C ARG A 170 -17.27 -9.72 -13.52
N LEU A 171 -17.55 -10.95 -13.97
CA LEU A 171 -17.83 -12.07 -13.08
C LEU A 171 -16.59 -12.43 -12.26
N ALA A 172 -15.44 -12.56 -12.93
CA ALA A 172 -14.16 -12.80 -12.30
C ALA A 172 -13.77 -11.66 -11.35
N PHE A 173 -13.96 -10.40 -11.75
CA PHE A 173 -13.66 -9.24 -10.90
C PHE A 173 -14.40 -9.29 -9.57
N TYR A 174 -15.73 -9.39 -9.60
CA TYR A 174 -16.53 -9.37 -8.38
C TYR A 174 -16.31 -10.59 -7.50
N ALA A 175 -15.91 -11.73 -8.06
CA ALA A 175 -15.48 -12.87 -7.26
C ALA A 175 -14.13 -12.64 -6.58
N LEU A 176 -13.15 -12.07 -7.30
CA LEU A 176 -11.79 -11.89 -6.79
C LEU A 176 -11.73 -10.86 -5.65
N ILE A 177 -12.48 -9.75 -5.71
CA ILE A 177 -12.42 -8.71 -4.67
C ILE A 177 -12.98 -9.16 -3.31
N GLU A 178 -13.74 -10.26 -3.26
CA GLU A 178 -14.33 -10.82 -2.04
C GLU A 178 -13.48 -11.93 -1.40
N ARG A 179 -12.41 -12.37 -2.06
CA ARG A 179 -11.55 -13.44 -1.56
C ARG A 179 -10.53 -12.93 -0.54
N ASP A 180 -10.35 -13.66 0.56
CA ASP A 180 -9.38 -13.31 1.61
C ASP A 180 -7.90 -13.48 1.16
N ASP A 181 -7.66 -14.27 0.11
CA ASP A 181 -6.34 -14.50 -0.48
C ASP A 181 -5.98 -13.52 -1.61
N ILE A 182 -6.85 -12.54 -1.88
CA ILE A 182 -6.60 -11.43 -2.79
C ILE A 182 -6.36 -10.16 -2.00
N ARG A 183 -5.16 -9.59 -2.14
CA ARG A 183 -4.75 -8.36 -1.45
C ARG A 183 -5.22 -7.11 -2.18
N ALA A 184 -5.09 -7.05 -3.49
CA ALA A 184 -5.47 -5.90 -4.29
C ALA A 184 -5.66 -6.27 -5.77
N ILE A 185 -6.46 -5.49 -6.49
CA ILE A 185 -6.63 -5.59 -7.95
C ILE A 185 -6.50 -4.20 -8.56
N ARG A 186 -5.71 -4.08 -9.62
CA ARG A 186 -5.47 -2.82 -10.31
C ARG A 186 -5.46 -3.02 -11.81
N LEU A 187 -5.84 -2.01 -12.59
CA LEU A 187 -5.56 -2.01 -14.04
C LEU A 187 -4.05 -2.07 -14.27
N THR A 188 -3.59 -2.73 -15.33
CA THR A 188 -2.14 -2.88 -15.62
C THR A 188 -1.41 -1.54 -15.76
N ASN A 189 -2.12 -0.48 -16.17
CA ASN A 189 -1.60 0.88 -16.32
C ASN A 189 -2.13 1.85 -15.26
N TYR A 190 -2.65 1.34 -14.15
CA TYR A 190 -3.22 2.17 -13.10
C TYR A 190 -2.16 3.09 -12.48
N GLN A 191 -2.50 4.38 -12.39
CA GLN A 191 -1.69 5.40 -11.71
C GLN A 191 -2.42 5.82 -10.44
N ASP A 192 -1.80 5.57 -9.29
CA ASP A 192 -2.31 6.04 -8.00
C ASP A 192 -2.23 7.58 -7.96
N SER A 193 -3.38 8.24 -7.96
CA SER A 193 -3.49 9.69 -8.00
C SER A 193 -3.28 10.33 -6.64
N ARG A 194 -3.16 9.54 -5.57
CA ARG A 194 -2.90 10.07 -4.23
C ARG A 194 -1.54 10.75 -4.21
N PRO A 195 -1.42 11.89 -3.52
CA PRO A 195 -0.12 12.51 -3.32
C PRO A 195 0.78 11.49 -2.64
N LEU A 196 1.99 11.29 -3.18
CA LEU A 196 3.00 10.43 -2.57
C LEU A 196 3.10 10.79 -1.09
N GLN A 197 2.70 9.88 -0.22
CA GLN A 197 2.80 10.08 1.20
C GLN A 197 4.29 10.16 1.53
N LYS A 198 4.77 11.34 1.91
CA LYS A 198 6.16 11.51 2.34
C LYS A 198 6.35 10.60 3.55
N ALA A 199 7.33 9.70 3.48
CA ALA A 199 7.73 8.93 4.64
C ALA A 199 8.03 9.90 5.79
N SER A 200 7.45 9.65 6.96
CA SER A 200 7.65 10.47 8.15
C SER A 200 8.17 9.60 9.28
N ALA A 201 8.99 10.19 10.14
CA ALA A 201 9.48 9.56 11.36
C ALA A 201 9.21 10.52 12.52
N PHE A 202 8.73 10.00 13.65
CA PHE A 202 8.56 10.81 14.84
C PHE A 202 9.91 11.07 15.49
N GLY A 203 10.09 12.26 16.06
CA GLY A 203 11.33 12.62 16.77
C GLY A 203 11.65 11.64 17.92
N SER A 204 10.64 11.04 18.55
CA SER A 204 10.80 9.98 19.55
C SER A 204 11.48 8.73 19.00
N ASP A 205 11.12 8.30 17.79
CA ASP A 205 11.67 7.10 17.16
C ASP A 205 13.11 7.35 16.70
N ILE A 206 13.36 8.56 16.15
CA ILE A 206 14.71 9.01 15.79
C ILE A 206 15.61 9.02 17.04
N LEU A 207 15.13 9.59 18.15
CA LEU A 207 15.88 9.62 19.40
C LEU A 207 16.15 8.22 19.96
N ALA A 208 15.15 7.33 19.93
CA ALA A 208 15.29 5.95 20.40
C ALA A 208 16.35 5.19 19.59
N ALA A 209 16.32 5.32 18.25
CA ALA A 209 17.30 4.70 17.37
C ALA A 209 18.72 5.24 17.63
N LEU A 210 18.88 6.56 17.71
CA LEU A 210 20.18 7.18 18.02
C LEU A 210 20.70 6.79 19.40
N THR A 211 19.81 6.69 20.39
CA THR A 211 20.16 6.25 21.75
C THR A 211 20.61 4.79 21.76
N ALA A 212 19.95 3.92 20.98
CA ALA A 212 20.36 2.54 20.84
C ALA A 212 21.79 2.43 20.26
N VAL A 213 22.12 3.20 19.21
CA VAL A 213 23.49 3.26 18.68
C VAL A 213 24.45 3.80 19.74
N ASN A 214 24.11 4.92 20.39
CA ASN A 214 24.96 5.54 21.40
C ASN A 214 25.25 4.60 22.58
N ASN A 215 24.28 3.80 23.03
CA ASN A 215 24.47 2.83 24.11
C ASN A 215 25.39 1.66 23.71
N ASN A 216 25.54 1.40 22.40
CA ASN A 216 26.44 0.40 21.87
C ASN A 216 27.81 0.97 21.48
N THR A 217 28.09 2.24 21.80
CA THR A 217 29.38 2.89 21.52
C THR A 217 30.20 3.10 22.78
N VAL A 218 31.52 3.01 22.65
CA VAL A 218 32.47 3.22 23.74
C VAL A 218 33.33 4.44 23.45
N VAL A 219 33.54 5.29 24.46
CA VAL A 219 34.41 6.48 24.35
C VAL A 219 35.87 6.03 24.19
N GLY A 220 36.60 6.67 23.26
CA GLY A 220 38.03 6.42 23.05
C GLY A 220 38.35 5.14 22.28
N VAL A 221 37.34 4.47 21.70
CA VAL A 221 37.51 3.27 20.87
C VAL A 221 37.03 3.57 19.45
N ASN A 222 37.64 2.91 18.46
CA ASN A 222 37.12 2.92 17.09
C ASN A 222 35.80 2.13 17.04
N ASN A 223 34.69 2.85 17.08
CA ASN A 223 33.36 2.28 16.98
C ASN A 223 33.06 1.84 15.53
N PRO A 224 32.51 0.64 15.28
CA PRO A 224 32.23 0.13 13.92
C PRO A 224 30.94 0.70 13.30
N PHE A 225 30.37 1.75 13.89
CA PHE A 225 29.07 2.28 13.51
C PHE A 225 29.18 3.51 12.61
N ILE A 226 28.21 3.65 11.72
CA ILE A 226 27.96 4.86 10.92
C ILE A 226 26.47 5.15 11.02
N VAL A 227 26.10 6.40 11.24
CA VAL A 227 24.70 6.82 11.27
C VAL A 227 24.38 7.61 10.00
N ASN A 228 23.45 7.09 9.20
CA ASN A 228 22.90 7.79 8.05
C ASN A 228 21.45 8.20 8.30
N MET A 229 21.18 9.50 8.24
CA MET A 229 19.87 10.12 8.40
C MET A 229 19.43 10.73 7.05
N SER A 230 18.95 9.87 6.16
CA SER A 230 18.28 10.27 4.92
C SER A 230 16.84 10.70 5.20
N LEU A 231 16.71 11.78 5.97
CA LEU A 231 15.45 12.41 6.35
C LEU A 231 15.69 13.91 6.48
N GLY A 232 14.61 14.69 6.32
CA GLY A 232 14.66 16.15 6.41
C GLY A 232 13.39 16.75 7.00
N GLY A 233 13.55 17.76 7.87
CA GLY A 233 12.45 18.53 8.43
C GLY A 233 12.82 19.97 8.72
N GLY A 234 11.90 20.90 8.42
CA GLY A 234 12.13 22.34 8.55
C GLY A 234 13.21 22.87 7.61
N LEU A 235 13.38 24.20 7.59
CA LEU A 235 14.44 24.88 6.84
C LEU A 235 15.09 25.94 7.71
N TYR A 236 16.41 25.86 7.82
CA TYR A 236 17.20 26.68 8.72
C TYR A 236 18.25 27.46 7.92
N SER A 237 18.36 28.76 8.19
CA SER A 237 19.33 29.66 7.55
C SER A 237 20.63 29.80 8.35
N SER A 238 20.66 29.29 9.57
CA SER A 238 21.84 29.30 10.43
C SER A 238 21.88 28.06 11.32
N GLN A 239 23.08 27.65 11.72
CA GLN A 239 23.28 26.52 12.62
C GLN A 239 22.51 26.67 13.94
N SER A 240 22.46 27.87 14.54
CA SER A 240 21.78 28.10 15.82
C SER A 240 20.26 27.93 15.75
N SER A 241 19.63 28.31 14.62
CA SER A 241 18.18 28.19 14.43
C SER A 241 17.69 26.74 14.40
N CYS A 242 18.58 25.79 14.14
CA CYS A 242 18.30 24.36 14.01
C CYS A 242 18.30 23.60 15.34
N LEU A 243 18.75 24.21 16.44
CA LEU A 243 19.08 23.48 17.66
C LEU A 243 17.93 23.34 18.67
N SER A 244 16.68 23.47 18.23
CA SER A 244 15.50 23.43 19.10
C SER A 244 15.23 22.06 19.74
N ILE A 245 15.63 20.96 19.10
CA ILE A 245 15.45 19.59 19.61
C ILE A 245 16.69 19.11 20.37
N THR A 246 16.85 19.58 21.61
CA THR A 246 18.07 19.39 22.42
C THR A 246 18.47 17.93 22.64
N SER A 247 17.52 17.01 22.85
CA SER A 247 17.80 15.59 23.12
C SER A 247 18.48 14.88 21.95
N ILE A 248 17.98 15.10 20.73
CA ILE A 248 18.56 14.52 19.51
C ILE A 248 19.90 15.17 19.21
N ASN A 249 19.99 16.49 19.32
CA ASN A 249 21.23 17.23 19.08
C ASN A 249 22.36 16.73 20.00
N ASN A 250 22.08 16.58 21.30
CA ASN A 250 23.04 16.07 22.26
C ASN A 250 23.47 14.63 21.95
N THR A 251 22.53 13.77 21.54
CA THR A 251 22.84 12.38 21.19
C THR A 251 23.72 12.29 19.94
N VAL A 252 23.42 13.10 18.92
CA VAL A 252 24.26 13.22 17.72
C VAL A 252 25.65 13.73 18.06
N THR A 253 25.77 14.80 18.86
CA THR A 253 27.08 15.32 19.28
C THR A 253 27.87 14.29 20.09
N ASN A 254 27.20 13.51 20.94
CA ASN A 254 27.82 12.42 21.70
C ASN A 254 28.37 11.33 20.76
N LEU A 255 27.60 10.89 19.77
CA LEU A 255 28.03 9.91 18.76
C LEU A 255 29.28 10.41 18.00
N ILE A 256 29.24 11.66 17.53
CA ILE A 256 30.36 12.28 16.83
C ILE A 256 31.60 12.35 17.73
N SER A 257 31.44 12.74 19.00
CA SER A 257 32.55 12.79 19.97
C SER A 257 33.18 11.41 20.27
N ARG A 258 32.43 10.33 20.00
CA ARG A 258 32.87 8.93 20.13
C ARG A 258 33.42 8.36 18.82
N GLY A 259 33.62 9.19 17.81
CA GLY A 259 34.16 8.77 16.51
C GLY A 259 33.16 8.05 15.62
N VAL A 260 31.85 8.12 15.92
CA VAL A 260 30.80 7.61 15.02
C VAL A 260 30.40 8.74 14.05
N PRO A 261 30.71 8.62 12.75
CA PRO A 261 30.28 9.63 11.78
C PRO A 261 28.76 9.61 11.63
N VAL A 262 28.19 10.81 11.59
CA VAL A 262 26.77 11.05 11.35
C VAL A 262 26.62 11.81 10.05
N ILE A 263 25.87 11.23 9.12
CA ILE A 263 25.61 11.76 7.78
C ILE A 263 24.13 12.10 7.69
N ALA A 264 23.78 13.27 7.14
CA ALA A 264 22.38 13.64 6.92
C ALA A 264 22.15 14.39 5.61
N ALA A 265 20.97 14.18 5.04
CA ALA A 265 20.52 14.88 3.83
C ALA A 265 20.23 16.36 4.13
N THR A 266 20.62 17.26 3.22
CA THR A 266 20.31 18.70 3.35
C THR A 266 18.85 19.03 3.04
N GLY A 267 18.11 18.12 2.39
CA GLY A 267 16.69 18.23 2.08
C GLY A 267 16.39 18.54 0.60
N ASN A 268 15.08 18.58 0.26
CA ASN A 268 14.56 18.57 -1.11
C ASN A 268 13.55 19.71 -1.39
N ASP A 269 13.72 20.86 -0.76
CA ASP A 269 12.77 21.97 -0.79
C ASP A 269 13.18 23.09 -1.77
N PHE A 270 14.04 22.76 -2.74
CA PHE A 270 14.52 23.67 -3.79
C PHE A 270 15.30 24.88 -3.24
N ASN A 271 15.77 24.83 -1.99
CA ASN A 271 16.31 26.00 -1.30
C ASN A 271 17.83 26.07 -1.33
N LYS A 272 18.39 27.08 -2.01
CA LYS A 272 19.85 27.26 -2.18
C LYS A 272 20.50 28.15 -1.12
N SER A 273 19.82 28.40 -0.01
CA SER A 273 20.31 29.24 1.09
C SER A 273 20.09 28.63 2.47
N ASN A 274 19.24 27.61 2.57
CA ASN A 274 18.87 26.93 3.81
C ASN A 274 19.13 25.42 3.69
N ILE A 275 19.22 24.76 4.84
CA ILE A 275 19.25 23.30 4.94
C ILE A 275 18.22 22.80 5.95
N ALA A 276 17.82 21.54 5.80
CA ALA A 276 16.89 20.86 6.69
C ALA A 276 17.59 20.34 7.95
N TRP A 277 16.82 20.20 9.03
CA TRP A 277 17.23 19.36 10.16
C TRP A 277 17.10 17.89 9.74
N PRO A 278 18.04 17.00 10.11
CA PRO A 278 19.13 17.19 11.07
C PRO A 278 20.45 17.69 10.49
N ALA A 279 20.61 17.87 9.17
CA ALA A 279 21.91 18.25 8.57
C ALA A 279 22.53 19.53 9.12
N CYS A 280 21.74 20.43 9.71
CA CYS A 280 22.24 21.63 10.37
C CYS A 280 22.89 21.42 11.75
N ILE A 281 22.78 20.23 12.35
CA ILE A 281 23.42 19.93 13.65
C ILE A 281 24.97 19.98 13.50
N PRO A 282 25.68 20.62 14.45
CA PRO A 282 27.14 20.65 14.52
C PRO A 282 27.82 19.30 14.31
N GLY A 283 28.81 19.28 13.41
CA GLY A 283 29.67 18.12 13.17
C GLY A 283 29.11 17.08 12.21
N ILE A 284 27.84 17.19 11.79
CA ILE A 284 27.26 16.30 10.79
C ILE A 284 27.92 16.53 9.41
N ILE A 285 28.15 15.42 8.70
CA ILE A 285 28.46 15.39 7.28
C ILE A 285 27.17 15.63 6.50
N LYS A 286 27.11 16.74 5.78
CA LYS A 286 25.89 17.23 5.10
C LYS A 286 25.93 16.78 3.66
N VAL A 287 24.88 16.13 3.18
CA VAL A 287 24.84 15.61 1.81
C VAL A 287 23.75 16.30 1.02
N SER A 288 24.15 17.01 -0.04
CA SER A 288 23.26 17.62 -1.03
C SER A 288 23.29 16.83 -2.34
N ALA A 289 22.24 16.96 -3.14
CA ALA A 289 22.08 16.22 -4.39
C ALA A 289 22.63 16.97 -5.61
N VAL A 290 23.34 16.24 -6.46
CA VAL A 290 23.71 16.63 -7.84
C VAL A 290 23.01 15.73 -8.86
N LYS A 291 22.88 16.23 -10.09
CA LYS A 291 22.34 15.48 -11.22
C LYS A 291 23.22 14.29 -11.55
N ASN A 292 22.61 13.26 -12.12
CA ASN A 292 23.33 12.15 -12.72
C ASN A 292 23.72 12.48 -14.17
N ASP A 293 24.48 13.55 -14.35
CA ASP A 293 24.78 14.15 -15.66
C ASP A 293 26.22 13.85 -16.13
N SER A 294 26.81 12.76 -15.64
CA SER A 294 28.23 12.36 -15.82
C SER A 294 29.29 13.32 -15.25
N THR A 295 28.95 14.57 -14.94
CA THR A 295 29.89 15.53 -14.32
C THR A 295 29.86 15.47 -12.80
N GLY A 296 28.72 15.12 -12.21
CA GLY A 296 28.55 15.06 -10.75
C GLY A 296 28.73 16.41 -10.05
N THR A 297 28.63 17.52 -10.79
CA THR A 297 28.81 18.89 -10.24
C THR A 297 27.58 19.76 -10.40
N THR A 298 26.67 19.44 -11.32
CA THR A 298 25.42 20.19 -11.48
C THR A 298 24.46 19.88 -10.34
N LEU A 299 24.09 20.87 -9.54
CA LEU A 299 23.11 20.70 -8.46
C LEU A 299 21.74 20.27 -8.99
N SER A 300 21.10 19.33 -8.29
CA SER A 300 19.71 18.96 -8.57
C SER A 300 18.78 20.14 -8.28
N SER A 301 17.72 20.31 -9.08
CA SER A 301 16.79 21.44 -8.94
C SER A 301 16.14 21.46 -7.55
N PHE A 302 15.77 20.29 -7.03
CA PHE A 302 15.15 20.12 -5.72
C PHE A 302 16.12 20.25 -4.53
N ALA A 303 17.43 20.14 -4.73
CA ALA A 303 18.38 20.02 -3.62
C ALA A 303 18.38 21.27 -2.73
N ASN A 304 18.40 21.08 -1.42
CA ASN A 304 18.75 22.15 -0.50
C ASN A 304 20.28 22.24 -0.38
N ILE A 305 20.84 23.44 -0.35
CA ILE A 305 22.27 23.65 -0.07
C ILE A 305 22.47 25.04 0.52
N ALA A 306 23.18 25.13 1.64
CA ALA A 306 23.52 26.42 2.24
C ALA A 306 25.02 26.68 2.17
N SER A 307 25.41 27.92 2.49
CA SER A 307 26.81 28.33 2.51
C SER A 307 27.54 27.79 3.76
N GLN A 308 28.73 27.21 3.58
CA GLN A 308 29.54 26.66 4.68
C GLN A 308 29.75 27.62 5.86
N PRO A 309 29.98 28.94 5.68
CA PRO A 309 30.09 29.89 6.79
C PRO A 309 28.86 29.96 7.72
N LEU A 310 27.66 29.63 7.23
CA LEU A 310 26.43 29.60 8.03
C LEU A 310 26.30 28.30 8.85
N PHE A 311 27.04 27.25 8.44
CA PHE A 311 27.06 25.92 9.04
C PHE A 311 28.50 25.39 9.13
N PRO A 312 29.38 26.07 9.90
CA PRO A 312 30.83 25.89 9.79
C PRO A 312 31.33 24.50 10.22
N GLN A 313 30.57 23.78 11.04
CA GLN A 313 30.98 22.50 11.61
C GLN A 313 30.52 21.31 10.77
N GLY A 314 31.46 20.55 10.22
CA GLY A 314 31.23 19.38 9.37
C GLY A 314 31.14 19.75 7.88
N PRO A 315 31.60 18.87 6.97
CA PRO A 315 31.68 19.17 5.54
C PRO A 315 30.32 19.12 4.84
N PHE A 316 30.21 19.84 3.73
CA PHE A 316 29.21 19.58 2.69
C PHE A 316 29.79 18.64 1.63
N LEU A 317 29.07 17.56 1.35
CA LEU A 317 29.35 16.62 0.28
C LEU A 317 28.22 16.69 -0.75
N LEU A 318 28.58 16.42 -2.01
CA LEU A 318 27.63 16.27 -3.10
C LEU A 318 27.54 14.79 -3.45
N ALA A 319 26.33 14.27 -3.57
CA ALA A 319 26.07 12.89 -3.97
C ALA A 319 25.11 12.86 -5.17
N PRO A 320 25.27 11.88 -6.10
CA PRO A 320 24.31 11.67 -7.17
C PRO A 320 22.92 11.42 -6.58
N GLY A 321 21.99 12.33 -6.88
CA GLY A 321 20.64 12.30 -6.33
C GLY A 321 19.55 12.43 -7.39
N GLY A 322 19.89 12.55 -8.68
CA GLY A 322 18.91 12.67 -9.77
C GLY A 322 18.58 14.11 -10.16
N GLY A 323 17.63 14.27 -11.07
CA GLY A 323 17.27 15.54 -11.71
C GLY A 323 16.59 15.30 -13.07
N ASP A 324 15.82 16.29 -13.55
CA ASP A 324 15.21 16.31 -14.89
C ASP A 324 14.43 15.02 -15.28
N GLY A 325 13.61 14.49 -14.36
CA GLY A 325 12.73 13.34 -14.63
C GLY A 325 13.23 11.98 -14.13
N THR A 326 14.37 11.92 -13.44
CA THR A 326 14.82 10.71 -12.74
C THR A 326 14.20 10.60 -11.33
N ASN A 327 13.73 9.41 -10.96
CA ASN A 327 12.93 9.15 -9.75
C ASN A 327 13.75 8.92 -8.46
N VAL A 328 15.08 9.02 -8.52
CA VAL A 328 15.88 8.99 -7.30
C VAL A 328 15.74 10.36 -6.64
N ARG A 329 15.27 10.41 -5.40
CA ARG A 329 15.26 11.60 -4.55
C ARG A 329 15.70 11.13 -3.16
N SER A 330 16.84 11.61 -2.66
CA SER A 330 17.25 11.30 -1.28
C SER A 330 16.35 12.10 -0.33
N ALA A 331 15.50 11.44 0.45
CA ALA A 331 14.44 12.05 1.27
C ALA A 331 14.84 13.33 2.02
#